data_AF-A0A2D4GGU6-F1
#
_entry.id   AF-A0A2D4GGU6-F1
#
_cell.length_a   1.000
_cell.length_b   1.000
_cell.length_c   1.000
_cell.angle_alpha   90.00
_cell.angle_beta   90.00
_cell.angle_gamma   90.00
#
_symmetry.space_group_name_H-M   'P 1'
#
loop_
_entity.id
_entity.type
_entity.pdbx_description
1 polymer ?
#
loop_
_entity_poly.entity_id
_entity_poly.type
_entity_poly.pdbx_seq_one_letter_code
_entity_poly.pdbx_strand_id
1 'polypeptide(L)'
;CEEQTCQYRIRRLPLHFSRNGPLCPVCKKAIVKREYSDKALFTQLCFYHYIFDVDYAKEKYTGPGKDELKMMLEAYKEGYKKLKNTVDKWLSMSSYSEVNLGKLFQTFSIVKSGDESST
;
A
#
# COMPACT_ATOMS: atom_id res chain seq x y z
N CYS A 1 -3.76 -14.39 -16.23
CA CYS A 1 -5.16 -14.27 -16.68
C CYS A 1 -6.02 -14.67 -15.49
N GLU A 2 -7.12 -13.97 -15.19
CA GLU A 2 -7.96 -14.35 -14.05
C GLU A 2 -8.76 -15.65 -14.26
N GLU A 3 -8.94 -16.05 -15.52
CA GLU A 3 -9.62 -17.29 -15.89
C GLU A 3 -8.76 -18.51 -15.53
N GLN A 4 -9.27 -19.37 -14.65
CA GLN A 4 -8.55 -20.52 -14.07
C GLN A 4 -8.16 -21.57 -15.11
N THR A 5 -8.94 -21.70 -16.17
CA THR A 5 -8.65 -22.62 -17.29
C THR A 5 -7.62 -22.06 -18.27
N CYS A 6 -7.41 -20.74 -18.28
CA CYS A 6 -6.50 -20.07 -19.19
C CYS A 6 -5.10 -19.91 -18.59
N GLN A 7 -5.00 -19.40 -17.35
CA GLN A 7 -3.75 -19.16 -16.61
C GLN A 7 -2.65 -18.37 -17.34
N TYR A 8 -2.97 -17.74 -18.49
CA TYR A 8 -1.98 -17.07 -19.32
C TYR A 8 -1.24 -15.96 -18.56
N ARG A 9 0.09 -16.01 -18.59
CA ARG A 9 1.00 -15.11 -17.86
C ARG A 9 1.88 -14.34 -18.84
N ILE A 10 1.95 -13.02 -18.66
CA ILE A 10 2.70 -12.12 -19.54
C ILE A 10 3.29 -10.95 -18.74
N ARG A 11 4.48 -10.47 -19.13
CA ARG A 11 5.11 -9.26 -18.55
C ARG A 11 4.83 -7.99 -19.34
N ARG A 12 4.46 -8.11 -20.62
CA ARG A 12 4.03 -7.01 -21.48
C ARG A 12 2.56 -6.70 -21.23
N LEU A 13 2.24 -5.43 -21.03
CA LEU A 13 0.87 -4.96 -20.88
C LEU A 13 0.15 -5.01 -22.25
N PRO A 14 -0.98 -5.73 -22.37
CA PRO A 14 -1.79 -5.71 -23.60
C PRO A 14 -2.29 -4.30 -23.91
N LEU A 15 -2.35 -3.93 -25.20
CA LEU A 15 -2.90 -2.63 -25.63
C LEU A 15 -4.43 -2.61 -25.68
N HIS A 16 -5.08 -3.77 -25.77
CA HIS A 16 -6.53 -3.87 -25.73
C HIS A 16 -7.04 -3.91 -24.29
N PHE A 17 -7.88 -2.92 -23.95
CA PHE A 17 -8.52 -2.78 -22.65
C PHE A 17 -10.03 -2.96 -22.75
N SER A 18 -10.59 -3.58 -21.72
CA SER A 18 -12.02 -3.51 -21.40
C SER A 18 -12.25 -2.46 -20.33
N ARG A 19 -13.52 -2.25 -19.94
CA ARG A 19 -13.88 -1.41 -18.78
C ARG A 19 -13.16 -1.84 -17.49
N ASN A 20 -12.87 -3.13 -17.34
CA ASN A 20 -12.33 -3.69 -16.10
C ASN A 20 -10.80 -3.85 -16.11
N GLY A 21 -10.13 -3.54 -17.23
CA GLY A 21 -8.68 -3.68 -17.36
C GLY A 21 -8.22 -4.36 -18.66
N PRO A 22 -6.93 -4.73 -18.75
CA PRO A 22 -6.33 -5.25 -19.98
C PRO A 22 -6.89 -6.64 -20.32
N LEU A 23 -7.39 -6.79 -21.55
CA LEU A 23 -7.95 -8.04 -22.04
C LEU A 23 -6.86 -9.08 -22.28
N CYS A 24 -7.15 -10.33 -21.91
CA CYS A 24 -6.25 -11.45 -22.17
C CYS A 24 -6.17 -11.74 -23.68
N PRO A 25 -4.98 -11.75 -24.29
CA PRO A 25 -4.84 -11.97 -25.73
C PRO A 25 -5.15 -13.42 -26.16
N VAL A 26 -5.10 -14.38 -25.22
CA VAL A 26 -5.33 -15.81 -25.49
C VAL A 26 -6.82 -16.14 -25.48
N CYS A 27 -7.50 -15.96 -24.33
CA CYS A 27 -8.92 -16.33 -24.24
C CYS A 27 -9.87 -15.23 -24.72
N LYS A 28 -9.39 -13.97 -24.87
CA LYS A 28 -10.14 -12.79 -25.34
C LYS A 28 -11.43 -12.47 -24.56
N LYS A 29 -11.66 -13.14 -23.42
CA LYS A 29 -12.87 -13.02 -22.59
C LYS A 29 -12.59 -12.44 -21.20
N ALA A 30 -11.47 -12.84 -20.60
CA ALA A 30 -11.08 -12.45 -19.24
C ALA A 30 -9.98 -11.38 -19.25
N ILE A 31 -9.74 -10.74 -18.10
CA ILE A 31 -8.68 -9.75 -17.94
C ILE A 31 -7.38 -10.36 -17.40
N VAL A 32 -6.26 -9.67 -17.64
CA VAL A 32 -4.97 -9.98 -17.02
C VAL A 32 -4.80 -9.13 -15.77
N LYS A 33 -4.76 -9.77 -14.60
CA LYS A 33 -4.43 -9.12 -13.32
C LYS A 33 -2.93 -9.12 -13.08
N ARG A 34 -2.43 -8.11 -12.36
CA ARG A 34 -1.06 -8.14 -11.82
C ARG A 34 -0.97 -9.30 -10.83
N GLU A 35 0.08 -10.09 -10.94
CA GLU A 35 0.32 -11.20 -10.00
C GLU A 35 0.65 -10.70 -8.61
N TYR A 36 1.39 -9.59 -8.55
CA TYR A 36 1.65 -8.86 -7.32
C TYR A 36 1.09 -7.46 -7.48
N SER A 37 0.07 -7.15 -6.67
CA SER A 37 -0.59 -5.85 -6.70
C SER A 37 0.20 -4.82 -5.91
N ASP A 38 0.04 -3.54 -6.26
CA ASP A 38 0.64 -2.42 -5.54
C ASP A 38 0.16 -2.41 -4.07
N LYS A 39 -1.11 -2.78 -3.82
CA LYS A 39 -1.65 -2.99 -2.46
C LYS A 39 -0.89 -4.09 -1.71
N ALA A 40 -0.60 -5.22 -2.35
CA ALA A 40 0.15 -6.30 -1.71
C ALA A 40 1.57 -5.87 -1.34
N LEU A 41 2.25 -5.13 -2.23
CA LEU A 41 3.56 -4.54 -1.94
C LEU A 41 3.48 -3.56 -0.76
N PHE A 42 2.52 -2.66 -0.78
CA PHE A 42 2.31 -1.69 0.29
C PHE A 42 2.06 -2.39 1.64
N THR A 43 1.16 -3.38 1.69
CA THR A 43 0.90 -4.17 2.90
C THR A 43 2.15 -4.88 3.40
N GLN A 44 2.98 -5.42 2.51
CA GLN A 44 4.25 -6.05 2.89
C GLN A 44 5.23 -5.05 3.52
N LEU A 45 5.32 -3.84 2.96
CA LEU A 45 6.14 -2.77 3.54
C LEU A 45 5.59 -2.31 4.89
N CYS A 46 4.27 -2.16 5.04
CA CYS A 46 3.65 -1.85 6.34
C CYS A 46 3.92 -2.93 7.38
N PHE A 47 3.92 -4.21 6.99
CA PHE A 47 4.31 -5.30 7.87
C PHE A 47 5.75 -5.16 8.35
N TYR A 48 6.70 -4.89 7.44
CA TYR A 48 8.09 -4.66 7.83
C TYR A 48 8.25 -3.42 8.73
N HIS A 49 7.56 -2.33 8.41
CA HIS A 49 7.54 -1.13 9.25
C HIS A 49 7.06 -1.46 10.67
N TYR A 50 5.96 -2.23 10.78
CA TYR A 50 5.37 -2.64 12.05
C TYR A 50 6.31 -3.49 12.91
N ILE A 51 6.94 -4.52 12.35
CA ILE A 51 7.80 -5.43 13.13
C ILE A 51 9.12 -4.78 13.55
N PHE A 52 9.54 -3.70 12.87
CA PHE A 52 10.74 -2.95 13.24
C PHE A 52 10.45 -1.75 14.18
N ASP A 53 9.18 -1.49 14.49
CA ASP A 53 8.77 -0.41 15.38
C ASP A 53 8.88 -0.80 16.86
N VAL A 54 10.11 -0.73 17.38
CA VAL A 54 10.43 -1.09 18.76
C VAL A 54 9.71 -0.20 19.78
N ASP A 55 9.57 1.09 19.49
CA ASP A 55 8.93 2.03 20.42
C ASP A 55 7.44 1.69 20.55
N TYR A 56 6.76 1.43 19.43
CA TYR A 56 5.38 0.94 19.43
C TYR A 56 5.24 -0.42 20.15
N ALA A 57 6.17 -1.36 19.92
CA ALA A 57 6.15 -2.67 20.59
C ALA A 57 6.33 -2.56 22.12
N LYS A 58 7.23 -1.68 22.58
CA LYS A 58 7.47 -1.40 24.01
C LYS A 58 6.25 -0.81 24.70
N GLU A 59 5.53 0.08 24.01
CA GLU A 59 4.30 0.69 24.52
C GLU A 59 3.19 -0.35 24.63
N LYS A 60 2.99 -1.15 23.57
CA LYS A 60 1.93 -2.16 23.48
C LYS A 60 2.12 -3.35 24.43
N TYR A 61 3.35 -3.71 24.79
CA TYR A 61 3.61 -4.82 25.69
C TYR A 61 3.34 -4.43 27.16
N THR A 62 2.43 -5.16 27.82
CA THR A 62 2.07 -4.97 29.23
C THR A 62 2.27 -6.24 30.08
N GLY A 63 2.93 -7.26 29.52
CA GLY A 63 3.20 -8.53 30.19
C GLY A 63 4.33 -8.46 31.24
N PRO A 64 4.57 -9.57 31.96
CA PRO A 64 5.66 -9.69 32.91
C PRO A 64 7.03 -9.51 32.23
N GLY A 65 8.04 -9.05 32.97
CA GLY A 65 9.38 -8.82 32.42
C GLY A 65 9.48 -7.61 31.47
N LYS A 66 8.52 -6.67 31.51
CA LYS A 66 8.51 -5.47 30.66
C LYS A 66 9.79 -4.65 30.79
N ASP A 67 10.32 -4.48 31.99
CA ASP A 67 11.50 -3.65 32.23
C ASP A 67 12.79 -4.34 31.77
N GLU A 68 12.91 -5.66 31.93
CA GLU A 68 14.00 -6.47 31.39
C GLU A 68 13.99 -6.45 29.85
N LEU A 69 12.82 -6.60 29.24
CA LEU A 69 12.63 -6.50 27.79
C LEU A 69 13.01 -5.11 27.27
N LYS A 70 12.64 -4.04 27.98
CA LYS A 70 13.03 -2.67 27.62
C LYS A 70 14.54 -2.50 27.62
N MET A 71 15.24 -2.98 28.64
CA MET A 71 16.70 -2.93 28.73
C MET A 71 17.35 -3.69 27.56
N MET A 72 16.89 -4.91 27.30
CA MET A 72 17.36 -5.73 26.18
C MET A 72 17.16 -5.03 24.83
N LEU A 73 15.97 -4.47 24.58
CA LEU A 73 15.65 -3.77 23.33
C LEU A 73 16.45 -2.48 23.15
N GLU A 74 16.84 -1.81 24.23
CA GLU A 74 17.65 -0.58 24.14
C GLU A 74 19.03 -0.86 23.53
N ALA A 75 19.63 -2.02 23.81
CA ALA A 75 20.90 -2.43 23.21
C ALA A 75 20.83 -2.59 21.68
N TYR A 76 19.66 -2.95 21.14
CA TYR A 76 19.46 -3.16 19.69
C TYR A 76 18.74 -2.02 18.98
N LYS A 77 18.38 -0.95 19.72
CA LYS A 77 17.53 0.14 19.22
C LYS A 77 18.02 0.76 17.92
N GLU A 78 19.32 1.02 17.82
CA GLU A 78 19.89 1.61 16.60
C GLU A 78 19.84 0.67 15.39
N GLY A 79 19.93 -0.65 15.61
CA GLY A 79 19.73 -1.64 14.55
C GLY A 79 18.30 -1.60 14.02
N TYR A 80 17.32 -1.64 14.92
CA TYR A 80 15.91 -1.54 14.56
C TYR A 80 15.55 -0.21 13.90
N LYS A 81 16.11 0.91 14.38
CA LYS A 81 15.93 2.22 13.77
C LYS A 81 16.43 2.25 12.32
N LYS A 82 17.60 1.66 12.03
CA LYS A 82 18.11 1.54 10.65
C LYS A 82 17.19 0.72 9.76
N LEU A 83 16.65 -0.39 10.27
CA LEU A 83 15.69 -1.24 9.55
C LEU A 83 14.39 -0.48 9.26
N LYS A 84 13.82 0.18 10.28
CA LYS A 84 12.60 1.00 10.16
C LYS A 84 12.80 2.13 9.14
N ASN A 85 13.87 2.91 9.26
CA ASN A 85 14.21 3.99 8.33
C ASN A 85 14.38 3.50 6.87
N THR A 86 14.87 2.27 6.70
CA THR A 86 14.97 1.67 5.36
C THR A 86 13.58 1.48 4.77
N VAL A 87 12.64 0.95 5.56
CA VAL A 87 11.24 0.77 5.14
C VAL A 87 10.55 2.11 4.92
N ASP A 88 10.80 3.11 5.77
CA ASP A 88 10.25 4.47 5.63
C ASP A 88 10.60 5.09 4.28
N LYS A 89 11.87 4.95 3.85
CA LYS A 89 12.32 5.40 2.54
C LYS A 89 11.55 4.73 1.39
N TRP A 90 11.22 3.45 1.50
CA TRP A 90 10.45 2.75 0.47
C TRP A 90 8.96 3.14 0.50
N LEU A 91 8.40 3.33 1.70
CA LEU A 91 7.02 3.80 1.86
C LEU A 91 6.83 5.23 1.35
N SER A 92 7.82 6.12 1.52
CA SER A 92 7.76 7.50 1.01
C SER A 92 7.82 7.58 -0.53
N MET A 93 8.27 6.52 -1.20
CA MET A 93 8.24 6.41 -2.67
C MET A 93 6.97 5.73 -3.18
N SER A 94 6.15 5.15 -2.30
CA SER A 94 4.95 4.44 -2.67
C SER A 94 3.75 5.39 -2.75
N SER A 95 3.13 5.51 -3.91
CA SER A 95 1.91 6.34 -4.09
C SER A 95 0.72 5.90 -3.23
N TYR A 96 0.72 4.67 -2.71
CA TYR A 96 -0.31 4.19 -1.78
C TYR A 96 -0.20 4.76 -0.36
N SER A 97 0.94 5.33 0.04
CA SER A 97 1.13 5.90 1.38
C SER A 97 0.58 7.33 1.50
N GLU A 98 0.33 7.99 0.36
CA GLU A 98 -0.12 9.37 0.30
C GLU A 98 -1.58 9.48 -0.16
N VAL A 99 -2.40 10.15 0.65
CA VAL A 99 -3.77 10.52 0.26
C VAL A 99 -3.86 12.03 0.15
N ASN A 100 -3.94 12.54 -1.08
CA ASN A 100 -4.12 13.96 -1.32
C ASN A 100 -5.59 14.35 -1.12
N LEU A 101 -5.92 14.83 0.08
CA LEU A 101 -7.29 15.24 0.43
C LEU A 101 -7.80 16.37 -0.47
N GLY A 102 -6.95 17.30 -0.90
CA GLY A 102 -7.33 18.37 -1.82
C GLY A 102 -7.86 17.84 -3.15
N LYS A 103 -7.16 16.87 -3.76
CA LYS A 103 -7.63 16.18 -4.97
C LYS A 103 -8.88 15.34 -4.71
N LEU A 104 -8.96 14.67 -3.56
CA LEU A 104 -10.10 13.84 -3.21
C LEU A 104 -11.39 14.67 -3.07
N PHE A 105 -11.29 15.88 -2.50
CA PHE A 105 -12.44 16.75 -2.26
C PHE A 105 -12.63 17.85 -3.31
N GLN A 106 -11.78 17.93 -4.34
CA GLN A 106 -11.84 18.96 -5.39
C GLN A 106 -13.23 19.02 -6.06
N THR A 107 -13.89 17.87 -6.23
CA THR A 107 -15.22 17.80 -6.84
C THR A 107 -16.31 18.44 -5.99
N PHE A 108 -16.20 18.44 -4.66
CA PHE A 108 -17.18 19.09 -3.79
C PHE A 108 -17.10 20.62 -3.85
N SER A 109 -15.92 21.17 -4.14
CA SER A 109 -15.74 22.60 -4.32
C SER A 109 -16.36 23.10 -5.63
N ILE A 110 -16.37 22.29 -6.69
CA ILE A 110 -16.95 22.64 -8.00
C ILE A 110 -18.47 22.73 -7.92
N VAL A 111 -19.13 21.85 -7.15
CA VAL A 111 -20.59 21.87 -6.99
C VAL A 111 -21.07 23.14 -6.29
N LYS A 112 -20.26 23.72 -5.40
CA LYS A 112 -20.62 24.94 -4.66
C LYS A 112 -20.67 26.20 -5.54
N SER A 113 -19.97 26.20 -6.68
CA SER A 113 -19.93 27.32 -7.62
C SER A 113 -21.03 27.26 -8.70
N GLY A 114 -21.80 26.17 -8.76
CA GLY A 114 -22.89 26.00 -9.73
C GLY A 114 -24.22 26.62 -9.29
N ASP A 115 -24.47 26.72 -7.99
CA ASP A 115 -25.76 27.14 -7.43
C ASP A 115 -25.92 28.66 -7.23
N GLU A 116 -24.87 29.46 -7.41
CA GLU A 116 -24.95 30.95 -7.31
C GLU A 116 -25.28 31.65 -8.64
N SER A 117 -25.63 30.90 -9.70
CA SER A 117 -25.93 31.46 -11.03
C SER A 117 -27.40 31.30 -11.46
N SER A 118 -28.31 31.19 -10.48
CA SER A 118 -29.77 31.16 -10.71
C SER A 118 -30.52 32.01 -9.68
N THR A 119 -30.30 33.32 -9.73
CA THR A 119 -31.23 34.36 -9.25
C THR A 119 -31.11 35.58 -10.13
#